data_AF-A0A7J4DRI8-F1
#
_entry.id   AF-A0A7J4DRI8-F1
#
_cell.length_a   1.000
_cell.length_b   1.000
_cell.length_c   1.000
_cell.angle_alpha   90.00
_cell.angle_beta   90.00
_cell.angle_gamma   90.00
#
_symmetry.space_group_name_H-M   'P 1'
#
loop_
_entity.id
_entity.type
_entity.pdbx_description
1 polymer ?
#
loop_
_entity_poly.entity_id
_entity_poly.type
_entity_poly.pdbx_seq_one_letter_code
_entity_poly.pdbx_strand_id
1 'polypeptide(L)'
;MKYDLAEIHQFGKMYGCNAMYRDYAPDALICVDDRMMHQVYWSGYAIDNVCYFRDWHRMPAEAYDTLVQPQTLYDDPTKDIDNKVYVNPRDGRSEFVIHGQQVDRVADFKTHIKETMAVAKILRNEDWEMLTGDKASGLWITWVADEDKVTDTKFLPGGSDYGFNAGSLATLITCVVDEPDEIYLLGMDLYSNTDSVNNVYKGTDGYLASGGHAIPPTTWIKQFQLIFDKFSHIQYFKINPDTFSEEDKVSRVIEEWKDTPNLTYLTYAEMFGKLVP
;
A
#
# COMPACT_ATOMS: atom_id res chain seq x y z
N MET A 1 1.66 -17.54 2.81
CA MET A 1 2.69 -16.83 2.03
C MET A 1 3.64 -17.86 1.41
N LYS A 2 4.19 -17.63 0.20
CA LYS A 2 5.14 -18.57 -0.45
C LYS A 2 6.56 -18.53 0.14
N TYR A 3 6.82 -17.60 1.06
CA TYR A 3 8.13 -17.33 1.64
C TYR A 3 8.08 -17.54 3.16
N ASP A 4 9.15 -18.07 3.73
CA ASP A 4 9.36 -18.13 5.18
C ASP A 4 10.03 -16.82 5.62
N LEU A 5 9.20 -15.84 6.00
CA LEU A 5 9.69 -14.52 6.37
C LEU A 5 10.55 -14.54 7.63
N ALA A 6 10.29 -15.46 8.57
CA ALA A 6 11.08 -15.55 9.79
C ALA A 6 12.51 -16.03 9.48
N GLU A 7 12.63 -16.99 8.56
CA GLU A 7 13.94 -17.43 8.07
C GLU A 7 14.66 -16.33 7.29
N ILE A 8 13.99 -15.56 6.45
CA ILE A 8 14.66 -14.51 5.66
C ILE A 8 15.12 -13.34 6.54
N HIS A 9 14.32 -12.98 7.54
CA HIS A 9 14.59 -11.85 8.45
C HIS A 9 15.90 -12.04 9.24
N GLN A 10 16.43 -13.25 9.36
CA GLN A 10 17.74 -13.47 10.00
C GLN A 10 18.93 -12.91 9.20
N PHE A 11 18.74 -12.61 7.89
CA PHE A 11 19.81 -12.16 7.00
C PHE A 11 19.86 -10.65 6.78
N GLY A 12 18.86 -9.90 7.24
CA GLY A 12 18.80 -8.46 7.04
C GLY A 12 17.46 -7.86 7.47
N LYS A 13 17.38 -6.54 7.46
CA LYS A 13 16.15 -5.83 7.83
C LYS A 13 15.03 -6.07 6.81
N MET A 14 13.81 -6.14 7.31
CA MET A 14 12.61 -6.35 6.51
C MET A 14 11.74 -5.10 6.50
N TYR A 15 11.46 -4.60 5.30
CA TYR A 15 10.50 -3.53 5.06
C TYR A 15 9.26 -4.13 4.38
N GLY A 16 8.12 -4.02 5.05
CA GLY A 16 6.85 -4.55 4.57
C GLY A 16 5.88 -3.46 4.15
N CYS A 17 4.81 -3.82 3.46
CA CYS A 17 3.79 -2.85 3.06
C CYS A 17 2.35 -3.30 3.31
N ASN A 18 1.48 -2.34 3.66
CA ASN A 18 0.05 -2.47 3.84
C ASN A 18 -0.33 -3.69 4.72
N ALA A 19 -1.06 -4.67 4.17
CA ALA A 19 -1.61 -5.80 4.94
C ALA A 19 -0.61 -6.84 5.43
N MET A 20 0.70 -6.65 5.19
CA MET A 20 1.74 -7.57 5.67
C MET A 20 1.70 -7.80 7.18
N TYR A 21 1.34 -6.77 7.95
CA TYR A 21 1.21 -6.83 9.42
C TYR A 21 0.26 -7.92 9.94
N ARG A 22 -0.65 -8.40 9.09
CA ARG A 22 -1.62 -9.45 9.45
C ARG A 22 -0.96 -10.82 9.61
N ASP A 23 0.14 -11.05 8.89
CA ASP A 23 0.85 -12.33 8.89
C ASP A 23 2.22 -12.24 9.56
N TYR A 24 2.85 -11.06 9.51
CA TYR A 24 4.22 -10.89 9.96
C TYR A 24 4.53 -9.44 10.35
N ALA A 25 5.37 -9.24 11.35
CA ALA A 25 5.84 -7.93 11.79
C ALA A 25 7.23 -7.63 11.19
N PRO A 26 7.32 -6.87 10.08
CA PRO A 26 8.61 -6.37 9.57
C PRO A 26 9.23 -5.33 10.52
N ASP A 27 10.51 -5.00 10.33
CA ASP A 27 11.17 -3.91 11.07
C ASP A 27 10.50 -2.56 10.84
N ALA A 28 9.97 -2.35 9.63
CA ALA A 28 9.17 -1.19 9.28
C ALA A 28 8.01 -1.56 8.35
N LEU A 29 6.83 -1.00 8.61
CA LEU A 29 5.64 -1.17 7.78
C LEU A 29 5.28 0.14 7.07
N ILE A 30 5.21 0.11 5.74
CA ILE A 30 4.79 1.25 4.94
C ILE A 30 3.33 1.08 4.54
N CYS A 31 2.51 2.11 4.74
CA CYS A 31 1.11 2.07 4.36
C CYS A 31 0.68 3.35 3.67
N VAL A 32 -0.03 3.22 2.55
CA VAL A 32 -0.41 4.37 1.70
C VAL A 32 -1.91 4.48 1.45
N ASP A 33 -2.66 3.42 1.71
CA ASP A 33 -4.11 3.41 1.54
C ASP A 33 -4.77 3.88 2.84
N ASP A 34 -5.56 4.96 2.77
CA ASP A 34 -6.23 5.60 3.92
C ASP A 34 -6.81 4.57 4.89
N ARG A 35 -7.72 3.74 4.39
CA ARG A 35 -8.43 2.73 5.19
C ARG A 35 -7.47 1.71 5.82
N MET A 36 -6.39 1.35 5.12
CA MET A 36 -5.41 0.40 5.64
C MET A 36 -4.57 1.03 6.75
N MET A 37 -4.17 2.30 6.63
CA MET A 37 -3.43 3.01 7.68
C MET A 37 -4.22 3.03 8.98
N HIS A 38 -5.51 3.37 8.90
CA HIS A 38 -6.41 3.34 10.05
C HIS A 38 -6.57 1.93 10.64
N GLN A 39 -6.72 0.89 9.80
CA GLN A 39 -6.80 -0.50 10.27
C GLN A 39 -5.53 -0.97 10.99
N VAL A 40 -4.36 -0.65 10.45
CA VAL A 40 -3.07 -0.97 11.10
C VAL A 40 -3.03 -0.28 12.46
N TYR A 41 -3.37 1.01 12.55
CA TYR A 41 -3.34 1.73 13.81
C TYR A 41 -4.34 1.16 14.82
N TRP A 42 -5.58 0.91 14.41
CA TRP A 42 -6.64 0.39 15.28
C TRP A 42 -6.35 -1.01 15.82
N SER A 43 -5.49 -1.78 15.14
CA SER A 43 -5.03 -3.07 15.66
C SER A 43 -4.05 -2.95 16.84
N GLY A 44 -3.56 -1.74 17.14
CA GLY A 44 -2.49 -1.48 18.10
C GLY A 44 -1.08 -1.68 17.53
N TYR A 45 -0.95 -2.20 16.30
CA TYR A 45 0.35 -2.49 15.68
C TYR A 45 1.29 -1.28 15.67
N ALA A 46 0.78 -0.10 15.31
CA ALA A 46 1.55 1.13 15.17
C ALA A 46 2.05 1.72 16.51
N ILE A 47 1.57 1.20 17.64
CA ILE A 47 2.06 1.60 18.97
C ILE A 47 3.46 1.00 19.21
N ASP A 48 3.62 -0.28 18.85
CA ASP A 48 4.85 -1.03 19.16
C ASP A 48 5.81 -1.15 17.97
N ASN A 49 5.35 -0.93 16.74
CA ASN A 49 6.10 -1.21 15.51
C ASN A 49 6.27 0.03 14.63
N VAL A 50 7.45 0.19 14.03
CA VAL A 50 7.76 1.34 13.16
C VAL A 50 6.87 1.32 11.93
N CYS A 51 6.20 2.45 11.69
CA CYS A 51 5.29 2.63 10.58
C CYS A 51 5.62 3.91 9.80
N TYR A 52 5.56 3.85 8.48
CA TYR A 52 5.60 5.03 7.61
C TYR A 52 4.29 5.16 6.85
N PHE A 53 3.48 6.15 7.23
CA PHE A 53 2.13 6.33 6.72
C PHE A 53 2.05 7.56 5.82
N ARG A 54 1.36 7.43 4.69
CA ARG A 54 1.08 8.56 3.79
C ARG A 54 0.17 9.57 4.46
N ASP A 55 0.50 10.85 4.33
CA ASP A 55 -0.33 11.99 4.73
C ASP A 55 -0.92 11.86 6.15
N TRP A 56 -0.18 11.25 7.09
CA TRP A 56 -0.64 10.94 8.44
C TRP A 56 -0.55 12.16 9.36
N HIS A 57 -1.33 13.19 9.04
CA HIS A 57 -1.30 14.48 9.72
C HIS A 57 -2.16 14.49 10.98
N ARG A 58 -1.48 14.59 12.12
CA ARG A 58 -2.12 14.73 13.45
C ARG A 58 -2.73 16.13 13.55
N MET A 59 -4.02 16.15 13.91
CA MET A 59 -4.86 17.34 14.07
C MET A 59 -5.28 17.46 15.54
N PRO A 60 -5.38 18.69 16.07
CA PRO A 60 -5.78 18.91 17.46
C PRO A 60 -7.28 18.59 17.65
N ALA A 61 -7.65 18.03 18.81
CA ALA A 61 -9.01 17.57 19.10
C ALA A 61 -10.09 18.63 18.86
N GLU A 62 -9.77 19.91 19.04
CA GLU A 62 -10.67 21.05 18.83
C GLU A 62 -11.13 21.17 17.37
N ALA A 63 -10.38 20.62 16.42
CA ALA A 63 -10.77 20.59 15.01
C ALA A 63 -11.82 19.52 14.69
N TYR A 64 -12.05 18.55 15.58
CA TYR A 64 -12.88 17.37 15.29
C TYR A 64 -14.30 17.74 14.88
N ASP A 65 -15.02 18.51 15.71
CA ASP A 65 -16.42 18.87 15.45
C ASP A 65 -16.58 19.76 14.21
N THR A 66 -15.52 20.43 13.77
CA THR A 66 -15.53 21.25 12.55
C THR A 66 -15.29 20.40 11.30
N LEU A 67 -14.45 19.37 11.39
CA LEU A 67 -14.09 18.52 10.26
C LEU A 67 -15.05 17.34 10.07
N VAL A 68 -15.69 16.88 11.14
CA VAL A 68 -16.60 15.72 11.13
C VAL A 68 -18.04 16.21 11.11
N GLN A 69 -18.47 16.68 9.94
CA GLN A 69 -19.82 17.21 9.72
C GLN A 69 -20.43 16.63 8.43
N PRO A 70 -21.77 16.64 8.28
CA PRO A 70 -22.45 16.21 7.05
C PRO A 70 -21.87 16.78 5.76
N GLN A 71 -21.50 18.06 5.77
CA GLN A 71 -20.94 18.79 4.62
C GLN A 71 -19.57 18.26 4.17
N THR A 72 -18.87 17.53 5.05
CA THR A 72 -17.59 16.90 4.70
C THR A 72 -17.80 15.69 3.78
N LEU A 73 -18.97 15.04 3.86
CA LEU A 73 -19.30 13.83 3.09
C LEU A 73 -20.33 14.04 1.99
N TYR A 74 -21.21 15.02 2.16
CA TYR A 74 -22.39 15.25 1.34
C TYR A 74 -22.54 16.71 0.95
N ASP A 75 -23.07 16.97 -0.24
CA ASP A 75 -23.51 18.30 -0.67
C ASP A 75 -24.77 18.74 0.12
N ASP A 76 -25.60 17.78 0.56
CA ASP A 76 -26.77 18.03 1.42
C ASP A 76 -26.37 17.95 2.91
N PRO A 77 -26.39 19.08 3.65
CA PRO A 77 -25.97 19.15 5.05
C PRO A 77 -26.93 18.44 6.03
N THR A 78 -28.10 17.98 5.58
CA THR A 78 -29.11 17.35 6.44
C THR A 78 -28.97 15.83 6.52
N LYS A 79 -28.08 15.24 5.72
CA LYS A 79 -27.84 13.80 5.71
C LYS A 79 -27.11 13.36 6.98
N ASP A 80 -27.54 12.23 7.51
CA ASP A 80 -26.85 11.52 8.58
C ASP A 80 -25.51 10.96 8.07
N ILE A 81 -24.48 11.07 8.91
CA ILE A 81 -23.12 10.59 8.64
C ILE A 81 -22.73 9.40 9.50
N ASP A 82 -23.53 9.00 10.49
CA ASP A 82 -23.12 8.03 11.51
C ASP A 82 -22.72 6.68 10.90
N ASN A 83 -23.36 6.27 9.80
CA ASN A 83 -23.01 5.05 9.07
C ASN A 83 -21.81 5.18 8.11
N LYS A 84 -21.21 6.37 8.03
CA LYS A 84 -20.06 6.71 7.18
C LYS A 84 -18.86 7.23 7.96
N VAL A 85 -18.95 7.33 9.28
CA VAL A 85 -17.84 7.68 10.16
C VAL A 85 -17.31 6.43 10.85
N TYR A 86 -16.06 6.10 10.58
CA TYR A 86 -15.36 4.97 11.18
C TYR A 86 -14.26 5.51 12.10
N VAL A 87 -14.44 5.34 13.41
CA VAL A 87 -13.59 5.99 14.42
C VAL A 87 -13.28 5.04 15.57
N ASN A 88 -12.03 5.06 16.06
CA ASN A 88 -11.68 4.38 17.31
C ASN A 88 -12.11 5.22 18.53
N PRO A 89 -12.20 4.62 19.74
CA PRO A 89 -12.49 5.40 20.94
C PRO A 89 -11.47 6.51 21.19
N ARG A 90 -11.95 7.67 21.65
CA ARG A 90 -11.07 8.83 21.94
C ARG A 90 -10.14 8.57 23.11
N ASP A 91 -10.61 7.89 24.16
CA ASP A 91 -9.83 7.50 25.34
C ASP A 91 -8.94 8.62 25.94
N GLY A 92 -9.44 9.85 25.96
CA GLY A 92 -8.71 11.01 26.50
C GLY A 92 -7.62 11.59 25.59
N ARG A 93 -7.41 11.04 24.38
CA ARG A 93 -6.43 11.52 23.41
C ARG A 93 -6.74 12.95 22.94
N SER A 94 -5.69 13.73 22.74
CA SER A 94 -5.75 15.15 22.35
C SER A 94 -5.60 15.40 20.86
N GLU A 95 -5.23 14.38 20.08
CA GLU A 95 -4.98 14.50 18.65
C GLU A 95 -5.67 13.36 17.88
N PHE A 96 -6.00 13.64 16.62
CA PHE A 96 -6.54 12.64 15.70
C PHE A 96 -6.00 12.81 14.28
N VAL A 97 -6.08 11.77 13.48
CA VAL A 97 -5.87 11.80 12.04
C VAL A 97 -7.20 11.49 11.35
N ILE A 98 -7.50 12.20 10.27
CA ILE A 98 -8.71 12.00 9.47
C ILE A 98 -8.36 11.85 7.99
N HIS A 99 -8.87 10.79 7.38
CA HIS A 99 -8.92 10.63 5.93
C HIS A 99 -10.35 10.40 5.49
N GLY A 100 -10.67 10.74 4.24
CA GLY A 100 -12.01 10.51 3.77
C GLY A 100 -12.25 10.83 2.32
N GLN A 101 -13.35 10.28 1.82
CA GLN A 101 -13.81 10.44 0.46
C GLN A 101 -15.31 10.75 0.49
N GLN A 102 -15.70 11.85 -0.16
CA GLN A 102 -17.09 12.30 -0.25
C GLN A 102 -17.97 11.29 -0.97
N VAL A 103 -19.17 11.06 -0.43
CA VAL A 103 -20.14 10.10 -0.98
C VAL A 103 -20.67 10.57 -2.32
N ASP A 104 -21.04 11.85 -2.41
CA ASP A 104 -21.59 12.42 -3.65
C ASP A 104 -20.52 12.42 -4.76
N ARG A 105 -19.24 12.64 -4.43
CA ARG A 105 -18.13 12.54 -5.40
C ARG A 105 -17.92 11.12 -5.92
N VAL A 106 -18.08 10.09 -5.09
CA VAL A 106 -18.03 8.70 -5.57
C VAL A 106 -19.22 8.39 -6.47
N ALA A 107 -20.41 8.93 -6.18
CA ALA A 107 -21.59 8.78 -7.04
C ALA A 107 -21.40 9.47 -8.40
N ASP A 108 -20.85 10.69 -8.41
CA ASP A 108 -20.48 11.42 -9.62
C ASP A 108 -19.47 10.64 -10.45
N PHE A 109 -18.40 10.15 -9.81
CA PHE A 109 -17.36 9.34 -10.45
C PHE A 109 -17.95 8.06 -11.08
N LYS A 110 -18.82 7.35 -10.36
CA LYS A 110 -19.53 6.17 -10.87
C LYS A 110 -20.32 6.49 -12.13
N THR A 111 -21.05 7.60 -12.13
CA THR A 111 -21.84 8.06 -13.27
C THR A 111 -20.93 8.40 -14.46
N HIS A 112 -19.86 9.17 -14.21
CA HIS A 112 -18.90 9.55 -15.22
C HIS A 112 -18.24 8.34 -15.91
N ILE A 113 -17.76 7.35 -15.14
CA ILE A 113 -17.16 6.12 -15.72
C ILE A 113 -18.20 5.43 -16.61
N LYS A 114 -19.44 5.23 -16.13
CA LYS A 114 -20.49 4.52 -16.87
C LYS A 114 -20.83 5.19 -18.20
N GLU A 115 -20.84 6.52 -18.24
CA GLU A 115 -21.26 7.28 -19.42
C GLU A 115 -20.12 7.50 -20.43
N THR A 116 -18.90 7.72 -19.93
CA THR A 116 -17.81 8.24 -20.77
C THR A 116 -16.69 7.25 -21.05
N MET A 117 -16.53 6.23 -20.21
CA MET A 117 -15.37 5.34 -20.30
C MET A 117 -15.75 3.98 -20.85
N ALA A 118 -15.07 3.57 -21.92
CA ALA A 118 -15.19 2.20 -22.46
C ALA A 118 -14.88 1.12 -21.40
N VAL A 119 -14.05 1.47 -20.40
CA VAL A 119 -13.69 0.57 -19.28
C VAL A 119 -14.92 0.10 -18.51
N ALA A 120 -15.99 0.91 -18.42
CA ALA A 120 -17.21 0.55 -17.68
C ALA A 120 -17.83 -0.77 -18.17
N LYS A 121 -17.70 -1.07 -19.47
CA LYS A 121 -18.25 -2.28 -20.09
C LYS A 121 -17.46 -3.54 -19.77
N ILE A 122 -16.23 -3.39 -19.28
CA ILE A 122 -15.36 -4.53 -18.96
C ILE A 122 -15.16 -4.71 -17.47
N LEU A 123 -15.52 -3.76 -16.60
CA LEU A 123 -15.42 -3.91 -15.15
C LEU A 123 -16.33 -5.05 -14.64
N ARG A 124 -15.79 -5.87 -13.74
CA ARG A 124 -16.54 -6.87 -12.96
C ARG A 124 -17.24 -6.22 -11.77
N ASN A 125 -18.15 -6.96 -11.15
CA ASN A 125 -18.86 -6.50 -9.95
C ASN A 125 -17.90 -6.18 -8.81
N GLU A 126 -16.85 -6.99 -8.66
CA GLU A 126 -15.79 -6.82 -7.67
C GLU A 126 -15.01 -5.51 -7.87
N ASP A 127 -14.76 -5.12 -9.12
CA ASP A 127 -14.09 -3.85 -9.42
C ASP A 127 -15.02 -2.68 -9.08
N TRP A 128 -16.30 -2.80 -9.41
CA TRP A 128 -17.31 -1.79 -9.06
C TRP A 128 -17.47 -1.62 -7.55
N GLU A 129 -17.39 -2.71 -6.79
CA GLU A 129 -17.45 -2.67 -5.33
C GLU A 129 -16.22 -1.97 -4.75
N MET A 130 -15.02 -2.24 -5.28
CA MET A 130 -13.80 -1.54 -4.85
C MET A 130 -13.87 -0.03 -5.16
N LEU A 131 -14.32 0.33 -6.35
CA LEU A 131 -14.34 1.73 -6.82
C LEU A 131 -15.50 2.54 -6.24
N THR A 132 -16.64 1.92 -5.99
CA THR A 132 -17.91 2.62 -5.73
C THR A 132 -18.82 1.94 -4.71
N GLY A 133 -18.33 0.90 -4.03
CA GLY A 133 -19.05 0.20 -2.99
C GLY A 133 -19.18 1.01 -1.71
N ASP A 134 -19.75 0.40 -0.69
CA ASP A 134 -20.12 1.11 0.55
C ASP A 134 -18.91 1.78 1.21
N LYS A 135 -17.78 1.06 1.28
CA LYS A 135 -16.53 1.55 1.86
C LYS A 135 -15.69 2.42 0.91
N ALA A 136 -16.13 2.69 -0.32
CA ALA A 136 -15.39 3.58 -1.24
C ALA A 136 -15.52 5.06 -0.86
N SER A 137 -16.42 5.38 0.08
CA SER A 137 -16.65 6.71 0.64
C SER A 137 -16.89 6.63 2.15
N GLY A 138 -16.63 7.71 2.85
CA GLY A 138 -16.69 7.79 4.31
C GLY A 138 -15.53 8.58 4.90
N LEU A 139 -15.57 8.75 6.22
CA LEU A 139 -14.49 9.31 7.02
C LEU A 139 -13.89 8.21 7.89
N TRP A 140 -12.57 8.05 7.84
CA TRP A 140 -11.82 7.21 8.76
C TRP A 140 -11.03 8.12 9.69
N ILE A 141 -11.22 7.91 10.99
CA ILE A 141 -10.66 8.77 12.02
C ILE A 141 -9.94 7.92 13.06
N THR A 142 -8.70 8.28 13.33
CA THR A 142 -7.92 7.68 14.41
C THR A 142 -7.59 8.75 15.43
N TRP A 143 -8.18 8.67 16.62
CA TRP A 143 -7.59 9.26 17.81
C TRP A 143 -6.27 8.56 18.10
N VAL A 144 -5.18 9.31 18.07
CA VAL A 144 -3.81 8.81 18.16
C VAL A 144 -3.32 8.87 19.61
N ALA A 145 -2.53 7.86 20.02
CA ALA A 145 -1.85 7.88 21.31
C ALA A 145 -0.81 9.01 21.37
N ASP A 146 -0.52 9.53 22.55
CA ASP A 146 0.49 10.58 22.75
C ASP A 146 1.86 10.17 22.22
N GLU A 147 2.20 8.89 22.37
CA GLU A 147 3.36 8.25 21.78
C GLU A 147 2.90 7.08 20.89
N ASP A 148 3.33 7.08 19.63
CA ASP A 148 3.24 5.97 18.70
C ASP A 148 4.51 5.94 17.82
N LYS A 149 4.61 4.95 16.94
CA LYS A 149 5.76 4.79 16.04
C LYS A 149 5.42 5.10 14.59
N VAL A 150 4.45 5.97 14.34
CA VAL A 150 4.08 6.40 12.99
C VAL A 150 4.88 7.64 12.59
N THR A 151 5.54 7.55 11.45
CA THR A 151 6.18 8.69 10.77
C THR A 151 5.45 8.98 9.46
N ASP A 152 5.04 10.24 9.26
CA ASP A 152 4.47 10.68 7.99
C ASP A 152 5.52 10.70 6.87
N THR A 153 5.16 10.32 5.66
CA THR A 153 6.10 10.12 4.53
C THR A 153 6.73 11.42 3.99
N LYS A 154 6.31 12.61 4.47
CA LYS A 154 6.89 13.89 4.03
C LYS A 154 8.32 14.15 4.52
N PHE A 155 8.91 13.27 5.34
CA PHE A 155 10.34 13.33 5.63
C PHE A 155 11.21 13.03 4.39
N LEU A 156 10.65 12.36 3.37
CA LEU A 156 11.35 12.05 2.14
C LEU A 156 11.85 13.34 1.45
N PRO A 157 12.98 13.27 0.70
CA PRO A 157 13.46 14.41 -0.06
C PRO A 157 12.35 15.03 -0.88
N GLY A 158 12.23 16.35 -0.89
CA GLY A 158 11.17 17.07 -1.60
C GLY A 158 9.83 17.18 -0.86
N GLY A 159 9.70 16.63 0.35
CA GLY A 159 8.49 16.79 1.17
C GLY A 159 7.27 16.02 0.65
N SER A 160 7.51 14.95 -0.12
CA SER A 160 6.48 14.16 -0.79
C SER A 160 6.95 12.73 -0.99
N ASP A 161 6.01 11.79 -1.00
CA ASP A 161 6.25 10.39 -1.37
C ASP A 161 6.07 10.12 -2.88
N TYR A 162 5.92 11.19 -3.67
CA TYR A 162 5.81 11.16 -5.13
C TYR A 162 4.63 10.34 -5.67
N GLY A 163 3.62 10.05 -4.84
CA GLY A 163 2.49 9.21 -5.22
C GLY A 163 2.89 7.76 -5.48
N PHE A 164 3.95 7.28 -4.81
CA PHE A 164 4.44 5.90 -4.99
C PHE A 164 3.44 4.88 -4.45
N ASN A 165 3.32 3.73 -5.10
CA ASN A 165 2.58 2.62 -4.53
C ASN A 165 3.33 2.07 -3.30
N ALA A 166 2.62 1.39 -2.39
CA ALA A 166 3.18 0.96 -1.10
C ALA A 166 4.47 0.12 -1.24
N GLY A 167 4.55 -0.76 -2.24
CA GLY A 167 5.73 -1.60 -2.48
C GLY A 167 6.93 -0.77 -2.94
N SER A 168 6.75 0.09 -3.94
CA SER A 168 7.82 1.00 -4.37
C SER A 168 8.21 2.03 -3.32
N LEU A 169 7.25 2.50 -2.51
CA LEU A 169 7.51 3.45 -1.44
C LEU A 169 8.30 2.79 -0.30
N ALA A 170 7.99 1.53 0.03
CA ALA A 170 8.80 0.73 0.94
C ALA A 170 10.25 0.69 0.49
N THR A 171 10.50 0.37 -0.79
CA THR A 171 11.86 0.37 -1.34
C THR A 171 12.53 1.74 -1.30
N LEU A 172 11.83 2.82 -1.67
CA LEU A 172 12.37 4.18 -1.60
C LEU A 172 12.76 4.54 -0.16
N ILE A 173 11.90 4.25 0.81
CA ILE A 173 12.17 4.50 2.23
C ILE A 173 13.36 3.68 2.70
N THR A 174 13.46 2.39 2.33
CA THR A 174 14.64 1.56 2.63
C THR A 174 15.92 2.22 2.10
N CYS A 175 15.92 2.71 0.86
CA CYS A 175 17.09 3.38 0.27
C CYS A 175 17.49 4.66 1.01
N VAL A 176 16.52 5.43 1.52
CA VAL A 176 16.78 6.72 2.18
C VAL A 176 17.13 6.57 3.66
N VAL A 177 16.55 5.60 4.35
CA VAL A 177 16.69 5.45 5.81
C VAL A 177 17.91 4.62 6.18
N ASP A 178 18.13 3.49 5.47
CA ASP A 178 19.17 2.53 5.82
C ASP A 178 20.39 2.56 4.89
N GLU A 179 20.27 3.17 3.70
CA GLU A 179 21.34 3.25 2.68
C GLU A 179 22.08 1.89 2.46
N PRO A 180 21.36 0.78 2.18
CA PRO A 180 21.96 -0.56 2.14
C PRO A 180 22.79 -0.78 0.87
N ASP A 181 23.72 -1.74 0.92
CA ASP A 181 24.44 -2.20 -0.27
C ASP A 181 23.58 -3.10 -1.19
N GLU A 182 22.70 -3.91 -0.61
CA GLU A 182 21.84 -4.86 -1.33
C GLU A 182 20.37 -4.77 -0.88
N ILE A 183 19.42 -4.85 -1.82
CA ILE A 183 17.98 -4.93 -1.56
C ILE A 183 17.35 -6.12 -2.28
N TYR A 184 16.57 -6.92 -1.54
CA TYR A 184 15.88 -8.10 -2.03
C TYR A 184 14.37 -7.83 -2.12
N LEU A 185 13.84 -7.77 -3.34
CA LEU A 185 12.43 -7.49 -3.62
C LEU A 185 11.63 -8.80 -3.60
N LEU A 186 11.07 -9.11 -2.43
CA LEU A 186 10.24 -10.30 -2.19
C LEU A 186 8.75 -9.98 -2.37
N GLY A 187 8.02 -10.83 -3.09
CA GLY A 187 6.58 -10.64 -3.32
C GLY A 187 6.22 -9.48 -4.24
N MET A 188 7.20 -8.88 -4.92
CA MET A 188 7.03 -7.83 -5.93
C MET A 188 6.84 -8.47 -7.32
N ASP A 189 5.82 -9.33 -7.43
CA ASP A 189 5.59 -10.17 -8.61
C ASP A 189 5.02 -9.41 -9.81
N LEU A 190 4.44 -8.22 -9.57
CA LEU A 190 3.85 -7.25 -10.52
C LEU A 190 2.69 -7.77 -11.38
N TYR A 191 2.78 -8.96 -11.93
CA TYR A 191 1.79 -9.57 -12.81
C TYR A 191 0.98 -10.66 -12.09
N SER A 192 -0.08 -11.13 -12.76
CA SER A 192 -0.85 -12.31 -12.38
C SER A 192 -0.72 -13.37 -13.47
N ASN A 193 -0.65 -14.64 -13.07
CA ASN A 193 -0.75 -15.76 -13.99
C ASN A 193 -2.19 -15.96 -14.51
N THR A 194 -3.17 -15.30 -13.90
CA THR A 194 -4.54 -15.20 -14.38
C THR A 194 -4.87 -13.77 -14.82
N ASP A 195 -6.08 -13.54 -15.30
CA ASP A 195 -6.63 -12.21 -15.55
C ASP A 195 -7.16 -11.52 -14.27
N SER A 196 -7.02 -12.18 -13.13
CA SER A 196 -7.58 -11.76 -11.85
C SER A 196 -6.50 -11.09 -10.99
N VAL A 197 -6.94 -10.33 -9.97
CA VAL A 197 -6.10 -9.44 -9.17
C VAL A 197 -4.76 -10.06 -8.72
N ASN A 198 -3.71 -9.29 -8.99
CA ASN A 198 -2.28 -9.50 -8.73
C ASN A 198 -1.89 -8.96 -7.34
N ASN A 199 -2.49 -9.52 -6.30
CA ASN A 199 -2.14 -9.19 -4.91
C ASN A 199 -2.30 -10.42 -4.00
N VAL A 200 -1.34 -10.64 -3.10
CA VAL A 200 -1.37 -11.76 -2.14
C VAL A 200 -2.47 -11.60 -1.08
N TYR A 201 -2.91 -10.37 -0.80
CA TYR A 201 -3.97 -10.02 0.14
C TYR A 201 -5.35 -9.83 -0.53
N LYS A 202 -5.50 -10.22 -1.80
CA LYS A 202 -6.81 -10.15 -2.49
C LYS A 202 -7.90 -10.89 -1.71
N GLY A 203 -9.10 -10.31 -1.69
CA GLY A 203 -10.24 -10.85 -0.94
C GLY A 203 -10.20 -10.60 0.57
N THR A 204 -9.20 -9.90 1.09
CA THR A 204 -9.18 -9.41 2.48
C THR A 204 -9.67 -7.96 2.56
N ASP A 205 -10.03 -7.50 3.77
CA ASP A 205 -10.54 -6.13 3.93
C ASP A 205 -9.51 -5.09 3.47
N GLY A 206 -10.00 -4.05 2.77
CA GLY A 206 -9.17 -3.03 2.14
C GLY A 206 -8.60 -3.39 0.76
N TYR A 207 -8.78 -4.63 0.29
CA TYR A 207 -8.29 -5.09 -1.01
C TYR A 207 -9.40 -5.51 -1.97
N LEU A 208 -9.10 -5.46 -3.26
CA LEU A 208 -9.98 -5.98 -4.31
C LEU A 208 -10.26 -7.47 -4.08
N ALA A 209 -11.52 -7.87 -4.26
CA ALA A 209 -11.92 -9.26 -4.14
C ALA A 209 -11.21 -10.14 -5.19
N SER A 210 -11.04 -11.43 -4.89
CA SER A 210 -10.23 -12.34 -5.71
C SER A 210 -10.72 -12.50 -7.16
N GLY A 211 -12.00 -12.22 -7.42
CA GLY A 211 -12.60 -12.23 -8.76
C GLY A 211 -12.38 -10.96 -9.58
N GLY A 212 -11.91 -9.87 -8.98
CA GLY A 212 -11.62 -8.61 -9.67
C GLY A 212 -10.46 -8.72 -10.65
N HIS A 213 -10.35 -7.75 -11.57
CA HIS A 213 -9.31 -7.78 -12.61
C HIS A 213 -7.89 -7.59 -12.04
N ALA A 214 -6.91 -8.15 -12.74
CA ALA A 214 -5.50 -7.80 -12.56
C ALA A 214 -5.30 -6.29 -12.78
N ILE A 215 -4.59 -5.65 -11.85
CA ILE A 215 -4.22 -4.23 -11.96
C ILE A 215 -2.99 -4.13 -12.89
N PRO A 216 -3.03 -3.33 -13.97
CA PRO A 216 -1.88 -3.16 -14.84
C PRO A 216 -0.66 -2.62 -14.07
N PRO A 217 0.51 -3.29 -14.11
CA PRO A 217 1.66 -2.90 -13.29
C PRO A 217 2.48 -1.75 -13.87
N THR A 218 2.06 -1.11 -14.95
CA THR A 218 2.84 -0.10 -15.69
C THR A 218 3.33 1.03 -14.79
N THR A 219 2.52 1.49 -13.84
CA THR A 219 2.93 2.52 -12.87
C THR A 219 3.95 1.99 -11.88
N TRP A 220 3.76 0.76 -11.38
CA TRP A 220 4.66 0.14 -10.42
C TRP A 220 6.04 -0.09 -11.03
N ILE A 221 6.08 -0.59 -12.27
CA ILE A 221 7.29 -0.79 -13.06
C ILE A 221 8.10 0.51 -13.18
N LYS A 222 7.43 1.61 -13.52
CA LYS A 222 8.07 2.92 -13.63
C LYS A 222 8.61 3.42 -12.29
N GLN A 223 7.86 3.25 -11.20
CA GLN A 223 8.26 3.73 -9.89
C GLN A 223 9.51 3.00 -9.37
N PHE A 224 9.57 1.67 -9.53
CA PHE A 224 10.78 0.91 -9.22
C PHE A 224 11.97 1.31 -10.10
N GLN A 225 11.75 1.49 -11.42
CA GLN A 225 12.84 1.91 -12.32
C GLN A 225 13.44 3.26 -11.87
N LEU A 226 12.60 4.23 -11.48
CA LEU A 226 13.08 5.51 -10.95
C LEU A 226 13.97 5.34 -9.70
N ILE A 227 13.65 4.37 -8.83
CA ILE A 227 14.46 4.06 -7.65
C ILE A 227 15.79 3.42 -8.08
N PHE A 228 15.76 2.42 -8.95
CA PHE A 228 16.97 1.75 -9.43
C PHE A 228 17.95 2.73 -10.07
N ASP A 229 17.44 3.64 -10.90
CA ASP A 229 18.22 4.68 -11.58
C ASP A 229 18.77 5.71 -10.58
N LYS A 230 17.96 6.12 -9.60
CA LYS A 230 18.33 7.14 -8.61
C LYS A 230 19.38 6.64 -7.62
N PHE A 231 19.27 5.39 -7.21
CA PHE A 231 20.12 4.75 -6.22
C PHE A 231 20.96 3.66 -6.89
N SER A 232 21.68 4.04 -7.94
CA SER A 232 22.47 3.14 -8.79
C SER A 232 23.68 2.48 -8.10
N HIS A 233 24.02 2.94 -6.90
CA HIS A 233 25.05 2.34 -6.04
C HIS A 233 24.54 1.12 -5.27
N ILE A 234 23.22 0.95 -5.13
CA ILE A 234 22.60 -0.19 -4.45
C ILE A 234 22.38 -1.31 -5.46
N GLN A 235 22.71 -2.55 -5.08
CA GLN A 235 22.41 -3.74 -5.87
C GLN A 235 21.02 -4.27 -5.51
N TYR A 236 20.14 -4.36 -6.49
CA TYR A 236 18.79 -4.89 -6.34
C TYR A 236 18.71 -6.34 -6.81
N PHE A 237 17.89 -7.13 -6.13
CA PHE A 237 17.55 -8.50 -6.47
C PHE A 237 16.02 -8.65 -6.55
N LYS A 238 15.47 -8.88 -7.75
CA LYS A 238 14.05 -9.26 -7.90
C LYS A 238 13.94 -10.76 -7.65
N ILE A 239 13.21 -11.13 -6.62
CA ILE A 239 13.02 -12.53 -6.25
C ILE A 239 11.80 -13.10 -6.95
N ASN A 240 12.01 -14.19 -7.67
CA ASN A 240 10.97 -14.94 -8.36
C ASN A 240 10.62 -16.17 -7.51
N PRO A 241 9.31 -16.47 -7.36
CA PRO A 241 8.91 -17.62 -6.57
C PRO A 241 9.35 -18.94 -7.22
N ASP A 242 9.35 -19.00 -8.55
CA ASP A 242 9.61 -20.20 -9.33
C ASP A 242 10.68 -19.92 -10.41
N THR A 243 11.19 -20.97 -11.06
CA THR A 243 12.14 -20.83 -12.18
C THR A 243 11.49 -20.20 -13.41
N PHE A 244 12.26 -19.50 -14.24
CA PHE A 244 11.74 -18.86 -15.44
C PHE A 244 11.09 -19.86 -16.40
N SER A 245 9.92 -19.47 -16.88
CA SER A 245 9.09 -20.19 -17.84
C SER A 245 8.43 -19.17 -18.75
N GLU A 246 8.34 -19.47 -20.05
CA GLU A 246 7.68 -18.57 -21.02
C GLU A 246 6.17 -18.40 -20.73
N GLU A 247 5.57 -19.36 -20.02
CA GLU A 247 4.15 -19.34 -19.65
C GLU A 247 3.89 -18.63 -18.31
N ASP A 248 4.93 -18.45 -17.47
CA ASP A 248 4.82 -17.80 -16.16
C ASP A 248 4.95 -16.28 -16.30
N LYS A 249 3.86 -15.57 -16.01
CA LYS A 249 3.83 -14.11 -16.03
C LYS A 249 4.44 -13.51 -14.76
N VAL A 250 4.52 -14.26 -13.68
CA VAL A 250 5.06 -13.84 -12.38
C VAL A 250 6.58 -14.06 -12.31
N SER A 251 7.03 -15.28 -12.62
CA SER A 251 8.45 -15.65 -12.56
C SER A 251 9.14 -15.33 -13.88
N ARG A 252 9.49 -14.06 -14.08
CA ARG A 252 10.06 -13.57 -15.34
C ARG A 252 10.99 -12.38 -15.15
N VAL A 253 11.79 -12.13 -16.19
CA VAL A 253 12.42 -10.84 -16.40
C VAL A 253 11.34 -9.83 -16.80
N ILE A 254 11.36 -8.66 -16.15
CA ILE A 254 10.51 -7.53 -16.53
C ILE A 254 11.21 -6.82 -17.68
N GLU A 255 10.53 -6.73 -18.82
CA GLU A 255 11.11 -6.23 -20.08
C GLU A 255 11.66 -4.81 -19.92
N GLU A 256 10.94 -3.96 -19.19
CA GLU A 256 11.30 -2.58 -18.92
C GLU A 256 12.52 -2.43 -18.01
N TRP A 257 12.91 -3.48 -17.27
CA TRP A 257 14.04 -3.47 -16.34
C TRP A 257 15.22 -4.33 -16.83
N LYS A 258 15.13 -4.94 -18.02
CA LYS A 258 16.11 -5.93 -18.49
C LYS A 258 17.54 -5.38 -18.63
N ASP A 259 17.65 -4.08 -18.90
CA ASP A 259 18.91 -3.38 -19.11
C ASP A 259 19.33 -2.56 -17.88
N THR A 260 18.64 -2.72 -16.73
CA THR A 260 18.95 -2.03 -15.49
C THR A 260 20.22 -2.62 -14.87
N PRO A 261 21.33 -1.88 -14.80
CA PRO A 261 22.66 -2.45 -14.55
C PRO A 261 22.86 -2.98 -13.13
N ASN A 262 22.12 -2.43 -12.17
CA ASN A 262 22.16 -2.78 -10.76
C ASN A 262 20.96 -3.63 -10.34
N LEU A 263 20.30 -4.33 -11.26
CA LEU A 263 19.21 -5.26 -10.96
C LEU A 263 19.56 -6.67 -11.44
N THR A 264 19.51 -7.63 -10.52
CA THR A 264 19.65 -9.06 -10.81
C THR A 264 18.34 -9.78 -10.50
N TYR A 265 18.03 -10.82 -11.24
CA TYR A 265 16.88 -11.69 -10.95
C TYR A 265 17.38 -12.99 -10.36
N LEU A 266 16.77 -13.39 -9.25
CA LEU A 266 17.02 -14.67 -8.59
C LEU A 266 15.69 -15.39 -8.38
N THR A 267 15.72 -16.71 -8.30
CA THR A 267 14.68 -17.50 -7.67
C THR A 267 14.81 -17.45 -6.15
N TYR A 268 13.75 -17.84 -5.44
CA TYR A 268 13.79 -17.95 -3.98
C TYR A 268 14.90 -18.90 -3.49
N ALA A 269 15.13 -20.01 -4.19
CA ALA A 269 16.20 -20.95 -3.86
C ALA A 269 17.60 -20.37 -4.10
N GLU A 270 17.82 -19.65 -5.20
CA GLU A 270 19.09 -18.99 -5.50
C GLU A 270 19.40 -17.86 -4.52
N MET A 271 18.39 -17.12 -4.08
CA MET A 271 18.53 -16.12 -3.01
C MET A 271 19.09 -16.76 -1.75
N PHE A 272 18.51 -17.87 -1.27
CA PHE A 272 19.05 -18.56 -0.10
C PHE A 272 20.45 -19.09 -0.33
N GLY A 273 20.75 -19.66 -1.51
CA GLY A 273 22.09 -20.09 -1.85
C GLY A 273 23.13 -18.95 -1.82
N LYS A 274 22.72 -17.69 -2.00
CA LYS A 274 23.57 -16.51 -1.86
C LYS A 274 23.66 -16.00 -0.42
N LEU A 275 22.57 -16.05 0.35
CA LEU A 275 22.51 -15.54 1.71
C LEU A 275 23.16 -16.49 2.73
N VAL A 276 23.12 -17.80 2.45
CA VAL A 276 23.75 -18.84 3.28
C VAL A 276 25.22 -18.97 2.90
N PRO A 277 26.18 -18.78 3.83
CA PRO A 277 27.62 -18.90 3.58
C PRO A 277 28.11 -20.29 3.17
#